data_AF-A0A1H3PFK7-F1
#
_entry.id   AF-A0A1H3PFK7-F1
#
_cell.length_a   1.000
_cell.length_b   1.000
_cell.length_c   1.000
_cell.angle_alpha   90.00
_cell.angle_beta   90.00
_cell.angle_gamma   90.00
#
_symmetry.space_group_name_H-M   'P 1'
#
loop_
_entity.id
_entity.type
_entity.pdbx_description
1 polymer ?
#
loop_
_entity_poly.entity_id
_entity_poly.type
_entity_poly.pdbx_seq_one_letter_code
_entity_poly.pdbx_strand_id
1 'polypeptide(L)'
;MRRRQEAPPLVLSRDTVMAGIAEYCANFAELLRSLDDKAWTTPSRCEGWEVRDVAGHVTGLFTDVALGRMAGQGLPEVTARQAAERRDKTPAALAKELERAGRLCGQVIGGFDDAAWLARAPGGFPGPLRRAVLVLWYELYVHGDDIRHAAGLPSDRGTGLRASVVHVAETLGLWGWGPATLRLGDLEELPVRGGGDEVSGDPLEFLLAATGRVDPRPLGLDENVNIYRQVSA
;
A
#
# COMPACT_ATOMS: atom_id res chain seq x y z
N MET A 1 25.14 -19.50 -1.73
CA MET A 1 24.14 -19.25 -0.67
C MET A 1 23.79 -17.76 -0.68
N ARG A 2 22.53 -17.41 -0.97
CA ARG A 2 22.08 -16.01 -0.98
C ARG A 2 22.05 -15.50 0.47
N ARG A 3 22.87 -14.49 0.82
CA ARG A 3 22.80 -13.87 2.16
C ARG A 3 21.41 -13.27 2.37
N ARG A 4 20.79 -13.63 3.50
CA ARG A 4 19.62 -12.94 4.05
C ARG A 4 20.07 -11.56 4.54
N GLN A 5 19.16 -10.58 4.45
CA GLN A 5 19.38 -9.22 4.94
C GLN A 5 19.70 -9.24 6.45
N GLU A 6 20.86 -8.71 6.86
CA GLU A 6 21.33 -8.69 8.26
C GLU A 6 20.73 -7.52 9.08
N ALA A 7 20.37 -6.41 8.44
CA ALA A 7 19.64 -5.29 9.05
C ALA A 7 18.36 -5.01 8.26
N PRO A 8 17.16 -5.04 8.87
CA PRO A 8 15.91 -4.73 8.16
C PRO A 8 15.98 -3.31 7.58
N PRO A 9 15.26 -3.02 6.48
CA PRO A 9 15.09 -1.63 6.06
C PRO A 9 14.48 -0.84 7.21
N LEU A 10 14.52 0.49 7.13
CA LEU A 10 13.95 1.34 8.18
C LEU A 10 12.56 0.84 8.59
N VAL A 11 12.42 0.53 9.88
CA VAL A 11 11.14 0.10 10.46
C VAL A 11 10.47 1.33 11.04
N LEU A 12 9.30 1.69 10.50
CA LEU A 12 8.47 2.74 11.08
C LEU A 12 7.93 2.30 12.45
N SER A 13 7.87 3.24 13.39
CA SER A 13 7.30 2.96 14.71
C SER A 13 5.81 2.62 14.61
N ARG A 14 5.29 1.85 15.56
CA ARG A 14 3.86 1.52 15.64
C ARG A 14 3.01 2.80 15.61
N ASP A 15 3.35 3.77 16.44
CA ASP A 15 2.58 5.00 16.58
C ASP A 15 2.58 5.82 15.29
N THR A 16 3.70 5.88 14.56
CA THR A 16 3.78 6.53 13.24
C THR A 16 2.88 5.82 12.22
N VAL A 17 2.92 4.49 12.16
CA VAL A 17 2.08 3.72 11.23
C VAL A 17 0.59 3.89 11.56
N MET A 18 0.23 3.85 12.84
CA MET A 18 -1.16 4.00 13.28
C MET A 18 -1.73 5.38 13.02
N ALA A 19 -0.96 6.44 13.30
CA ALA A 19 -1.34 7.81 12.97
C ALA A 19 -1.53 7.98 11.46
N GLY A 20 -0.60 7.44 10.66
CA GLY A 20 -0.66 7.47 9.20
C GLY A 20 -1.89 6.77 8.63
N ILE A 21 -2.23 5.57 9.11
CA ILE A 21 -3.44 4.86 8.66
C ILE A 21 -4.70 5.66 8.98
N ALA A 22 -4.80 6.23 10.19
CA ALA A 22 -5.96 7.03 10.59
C ALA A 22 -6.11 8.28 9.71
N GLU A 23 -5.01 9.00 9.48
CA GLU A 23 -4.95 10.15 8.57
C GLU A 23 -5.38 9.76 7.16
N TYR A 24 -4.80 8.69 6.60
CA TYR A 24 -5.08 8.29 5.23
C TYR A 24 -6.47 7.68 5.04
N CYS A 25 -7.08 7.07 6.06
CA CYS A 25 -8.50 6.72 6.01
C CYS A 25 -9.37 7.96 5.84
N ALA A 26 -9.08 9.04 6.57
CA ALA A 26 -9.79 10.31 6.44
C ALA A 26 -9.55 10.96 5.07
N ASN A 27 -8.29 11.04 4.64
CA ASN A 27 -7.92 11.61 3.33
C ASN A 27 -8.56 10.84 2.18
N PHE A 28 -8.62 9.51 2.25
CA PHE A 28 -9.26 8.69 1.23
C PHE A 28 -10.78 8.90 1.24
N ALA A 29 -11.42 8.96 2.41
CA ALA A 29 -12.85 9.25 2.51
C ALA A 29 -13.21 10.63 1.93
N GLU A 30 -12.40 11.66 2.18
CA GLU A 30 -12.56 13.00 1.57
C GLU A 30 -12.33 12.96 0.06
N LEU A 31 -11.31 12.24 -0.42
CA LEU A 31 -11.11 12.04 -1.86
C LEU A 31 -12.34 11.41 -2.50
N LEU A 32 -12.94 10.37 -1.92
CA LEU A 32 -14.16 9.77 -2.46
C LEU A 32 -15.31 10.78 -2.54
N ARG A 33 -15.49 11.61 -1.50
CA ARG A 33 -16.55 12.63 -1.47
C ARG A 33 -16.38 13.71 -2.54
N SER A 34 -15.16 13.97 -3.00
CA SER A 34 -14.88 15.00 -4.01
C SER A 34 -15.07 14.52 -5.45
N LEU A 35 -15.29 13.22 -5.69
CA LEU A 35 -15.45 12.68 -7.04
C LEU A 35 -16.85 12.94 -7.58
N ASP A 36 -16.91 13.36 -8.84
CA ASP A 36 -18.16 13.40 -9.61
C ASP A 36 -18.46 12.04 -10.27
N ASP A 37 -19.65 11.91 -10.86
CA ASP A 37 -20.10 10.66 -11.50
C ASP A 37 -19.19 10.22 -12.66
N LYS A 38 -18.56 11.18 -13.35
CA LYS A 38 -17.64 10.91 -14.45
C LYS A 38 -16.34 10.31 -13.92
N ALA A 39 -15.71 10.94 -12.93
CA ALA A 39 -14.50 10.44 -12.29
C ALA A 39 -14.77 9.07 -11.64
N TRP A 40 -15.95 8.87 -11.06
CA TRP A 40 -16.35 7.62 -10.40
C TRP A 40 -16.35 6.39 -11.31
N THR A 41 -16.64 6.60 -12.60
CA THR A 41 -16.71 5.53 -13.62
C THR A 41 -15.52 5.56 -14.58
N THR A 42 -14.52 6.40 -14.33
CA THR A 42 -13.32 6.47 -15.18
C THR A 42 -12.43 5.25 -14.92
N PRO A 43 -11.83 4.64 -15.98
CA PRO A 43 -10.82 3.61 -15.83
C PRO A 43 -9.64 4.08 -14.97
N SER A 44 -9.19 3.22 -14.06
CA SER A 44 -8.02 3.47 -13.21
C SER A 44 -6.74 2.89 -13.83
N ARG A 45 -5.60 3.06 -13.15
CA ARG A 45 -4.35 2.34 -13.51
C ARG A 45 -4.40 0.85 -13.17
N CYS A 46 -5.34 0.42 -12.33
CA CYS A 46 -5.57 -1.00 -12.08
C CYS A 46 -6.33 -1.58 -13.28
N GLU A 47 -5.67 -2.49 -14.02
CA GLU A 47 -6.20 -3.02 -15.26
C GLU A 47 -7.61 -3.62 -15.09
N GLY A 48 -8.54 -3.20 -15.95
CA GLY A 48 -9.93 -3.64 -15.93
C GLY A 48 -10.79 -3.07 -14.81
N TRP A 49 -10.26 -2.16 -13.97
CA TRP A 49 -10.97 -1.58 -12.84
C TRP A 49 -11.25 -0.09 -13.05
N GLU A 50 -12.48 0.32 -12.79
CA GLU A 50 -12.85 1.73 -12.68
C GLU A 50 -12.53 2.25 -11.26
N VAL A 51 -12.56 3.56 -11.08
CA VAL A 51 -12.36 4.21 -9.78
C VAL A 51 -13.26 3.62 -8.68
N ARG A 52 -14.52 3.31 -9.00
CA ARG A 52 -15.44 2.67 -8.05
C ARG A 52 -15.02 1.28 -7.59
N ASP A 53 -14.36 0.50 -8.45
CA ASP A 53 -13.89 -0.85 -8.12
C ASP A 53 -12.69 -0.75 -7.17
N VAL A 54 -11.75 0.18 -7.46
CA VAL A 54 -10.59 0.49 -6.58
C VAL A 54 -11.06 0.99 -5.21
N ALA A 55 -12.00 1.93 -5.17
CA ALA A 55 -12.57 2.44 -3.93
C ALA A 55 -13.32 1.35 -3.14
N GLY A 56 -14.03 0.47 -3.85
CA GLY A 56 -14.69 -0.70 -3.28
C GLY A 56 -13.69 -1.66 -2.64
N HIS A 57 -12.61 -2.01 -3.34
CA HIS A 57 -11.53 -2.85 -2.82
C HIS A 57 -10.93 -2.31 -1.52
N VAL A 58 -10.45 -1.06 -1.52
CA VAL A 58 -9.82 -0.46 -0.33
C VAL A 58 -10.81 -0.43 0.85
N THR A 59 -12.05 -0.01 0.61
CA THR A 59 -13.09 0.00 1.67
C THR A 59 -13.40 -1.42 2.17
N GLY A 60 -13.40 -2.41 1.27
CA GLY A 60 -13.64 -3.81 1.59
C GLY A 60 -12.50 -4.45 2.39
N LEU A 61 -11.25 -4.14 2.05
CA LEU A 61 -10.08 -4.53 2.82
C LEU A 61 -10.21 -4.07 4.28
N PHE A 62 -10.47 -2.78 4.51
CA PHE A 62 -10.63 -2.26 5.87
C PHE A 62 -11.84 -2.85 6.59
N THR A 63 -12.94 -3.09 5.86
CA THR A 63 -14.13 -3.74 6.45
C THR A 63 -13.84 -5.18 6.85
N ASP A 64 -13.08 -5.92 6.04
CA ASP A 64 -12.66 -7.28 6.37
C ASP A 64 -11.74 -7.31 7.60
N VAL A 65 -10.77 -6.39 7.68
CA VAL A 65 -9.89 -6.23 8.86
C VAL A 65 -10.70 -5.93 10.11
N ALA A 66 -11.62 -4.96 10.05
CA ALA A 66 -12.50 -4.63 11.16
C ALA A 66 -13.37 -5.82 11.63
N LEU A 67 -13.73 -6.73 10.72
CA LEU A 67 -14.56 -7.90 10.99
C LEU A 67 -13.77 -9.20 11.18
N GLY A 68 -12.43 -9.15 11.17
CA GLY A 68 -11.55 -10.31 11.33
C GLY A 68 -11.56 -11.30 10.15
N ARG A 69 -12.04 -10.90 8.97
CA ARG A 69 -12.08 -11.75 7.75
C ARG A 69 -10.74 -11.76 7.01
N MET A 70 -9.72 -12.35 7.63
CA MET A 70 -8.32 -12.29 7.15
C MET A 70 -7.92 -13.39 6.16
N ALA A 71 -8.72 -14.44 6.02
CA ALA A 71 -8.40 -15.53 5.11
C ALA A 71 -8.35 -15.05 3.65
N GLY A 72 -7.22 -15.34 2.98
CA GLY A 72 -7.03 -15.05 1.55
C GLY A 72 -6.83 -13.58 1.21
N GLN A 73 -6.62 -12.69 2.19
CA GLN A 73 -6.34 -11.27 1.90
C GLN A 73 -5.14 -11.13 0.95
N GLY A 74 -5.29 -10.28 -0.07
CA GLY A 74 -4.32 -10.08 -1.15
C GLY A 74 -4.42 -11.08 -2.31
N LEU A 75 -5.26 -12.13 -2.21
CA LEU A 75 -5.54 -13.00 -3.36
C LEU A 75 -6.49 -12.32 -4.35
N PRO A 76 -6.34 -12.55 -5.68
CA PRO A 76 -7.18 -11.94 -6.70
C PRO A 76 -8.70 -12.14 -6.48
N GLU A 77 -9.12 -13.30 -6.01
CA GLU A 77 -10.54 -13.59 -5.76
C GLU A 77 -11.11 -12.81 -4.56
N VAL A 78 -10.29 -12.52 -3.54
CA VAL A 78 -10.72 -11.75 -2.37
C VAL A 78 -10.79 -10.26 -2.71
N THR A 79 -9.79 -9.74 -3.43
CA THR A 79 -9.78 -8.34 -3.90
C THR A 79 -10.93 -8.07 -4.87
N ALA A 80 -11.20 -8.98 -5.81
CA ALA A 80 -12.35 -8.89 -6.71
C ALA A 80 -13.69 -8.92 -5.95
N ARG A 81 -13.83 -9.76 -4.92
CA ARG A 81 -15.02 -9.78 -4.06
C ARG A 81 -15.22 -8.44 -3.35
N GLN A 82 -14.15 -7.89 -2.76
CA GLN A 82 -14.21 -6.62 -2.02
C GLN A 82 -14.75 -5.47 -2.89
N ALA A 83 -14.29 -5.39 -4.14
CA ALA A 83 -14.80 -4.46 -5.15
C ALA A 83 -16.26 -4.76 -5.54
N ALA A 84 -16.56 -6.02 -5.92
CA ALA A 84 -17.89 -6.41 -6.41
C ALA A 84 -19.02 -6.17 -5.41
N GLU A 85 -18.81 -6.48 -4.12
CA GLU A 85 -19.79 -6.24 -3.05
C GLU A 85 -20.15 -4.75 -2.84
N ARG A 86 -19.32 -3.85 -3.39
CA ARG A 86 -19.39 -2.39 -3.19
C ARG A 86 -19.69 -1.61 -4.45
N ARG A 87 -19.82 -2.31 -5.59
CA ARG A 87 -19.87 -1.70 -6.91
C ARG A 87 -21.03 -0.72 -7.11
N ASP A 88 -22.17 -0.99 -6.48
CA ASP A 88 -23.37 -0.16 -6.58
C ASP A 88 -23.45 0.94 -5.50
N LYS A 89 -22.41 1.09 -4.67
CA LYS A 89 -22.38 2.13 -3.62
C LYS A 89 -21.94 3.47 -4.20
N THR A 90 -22.52 4.52 -3.64
CA THR A 90 -22.10 5.90 -3.95
C THR A 90 -20.77 6.23 -3.27
N PRO A 91 -20.02 7.22 -3.78
CA PRO A 91 -18.77 7.65 -3.15
C PRO A 91 -18.96 8.03 -1.67
N ALA A 92 -20.04 8.76 -1.35
CA ALA A 92 -20.37 9.14 0.02
C ALA A 92 -20.67 7.94 0.94
N ALA A 93 -21.32 6.89 0.42
CA ALA A 93 -21.59 5.68 1.18
C ALA A 93 -20.29 4.92 1.50
N LEU A 94 -19.38 4.80 0.53
CA LEU A 94 -18.08 4.17 0.73
C LEU A 94 -17.18 4.97 1.65
N ALA A 95 -17.14 6.30 1.54
CA ALA A 95 -16.42 7.17 2.47
C ALA A 95 -16.86 6.92 3.93
N LYS A 96 -18.18 6.88 4.18
CA LYS A 96 -18.74 6.62 5.52
C LYS A 96 -18.46 5.20 6.01
N GLU A 97 -18.38 4.22 5.12
CA GLU A 97 -17.99 2.84 5.47
C GLU A 97 -16.52 2.76 5.84
N LEU A 98 -15.63 3.35 5.02
CA LEU A 98 -14.20 3.38 5.26
C LEU A 98 -13.87 4.08 6.58
N GLU A 99 -14.49 5.21 6.89
CA GLU A 99 -14.29 5.88 8.18
C GLU A 99 -14.67 5.02 9.38
N ARG A 100 -15.77 4.24 9.27
CA ARG A 100 -16.19 3.32 10.33
C ARG A 100 -15.21 2.16 10.45
N ALA A 101 -14.85 1.54 9.33
CA ALA A 101 -13.93 0.42 9.29
C ALA A 101 -12.52 0.82 9.76
N GLY A 102 -12.02 1.99 9.36
CA GLY A 102 -10.75 2.55 9.77
C GLY A 102 -10.67 2.81 11.28
N ARG A 103 -11.74 3.34 11.90
CA ARG A 103 -11.80 3.48 13.37
C ARG A 103 -11.74 2.14 14.09
N LEU A 104 -12.48 1.14 13.60
CA LEU A 104 -12.48 -0.21 14.19
C LEU A 104 -11.12 -0.91 14.00
N CYS A 105 -10.51 -0.80 12.81
CA CYS A 105 -9.14 -1.26 12.57
C CYS A 105 -8.16 -0.59 13.55
N GLY A 106 -8.30 0.72 13.74
CA GLY A 106 -7.51 1.50 14.70
C GLY A 106 -7.60 0.94 16.12
N GLN A 107 -8.81 0.61 16.58
CA GLN A 107 -9.04 0.02 17.90
C GLN A 107 -8.43 -1.38 18.03
N VAL A 108 -8.62 -2.24 17.01
CA VAL A 108 -8.06 -3.60 17.00
C VAL A 108 -6.53 -3.55 17.03
N ILE A 109 -5.92 -2.74 16.16
CA ILE A 109 -4.47 -2.68 16.05
C ILE A 109 -3.83 -1.99 17.26
N GLY A 110 -4.50 -0.96 17.81
CA GLY A 110 -4.06 -0.28 19.03
C GLY A 110 -4.06 -1.17 20.28
N GLY A 111 -4.73 -2.33 20.24
CA GLY A 111 -4.69 -3.33 21.31
C GLY A 111 -3.42 -4.19 21.34
N PHE A 112 -2.59 -4.16 20.29
CA PHE A 112 -1.35 -4.94 20.24
C PHE A 112 -0.19 -4.18 20.89
N ASP A 113 0.54 -4.84 21.79
CA ASP A 113 1.77 -4.33 22.39
C ASP A 113 2.97 -4.44 21.43
N ASP A 114 4.14 -3.95 21.87
CA ASP A 114 5.37 -3.97 21.07
C ASP A 114 5.85 -5.40 20.75
N ALA A 115 5.56 -6.35 21.65
CA ALA A 115 5.90 -7.75 21.42
C ALA A 115 5.04 -8.34 20.28
N ALA A 116 3.73 -8.11 20.31
CA ALA A 116 2.81 -8.49 19.26
C ALA A 116 3.13 -7.79 17.93
N TRP A 117 3.56 -6.54 17.95
CA TRP A 117 3.98 -5.77 16.76
C TRP A 117 5.09 -6.46 15.96
N LEU A 118 6.05 -7.07 16.66
CA LEU A 118 7.17 -7.80 16.07
C LEU A 118 6.87 -9.29 15.83
N ALA A 119 5.84 -9.84 16.48
CA ALA A 119 5.41 -11.21 16.32
C ALA A 119 4.74 -11.47 14.97
N ARG A 120 4.55 -12.74 14.62
CA ARG A 120 3.88 -13.17 13.38
C ARG A 120 2.46 -12.61 13.29
N ALA A 121 2.11 -12.07 12.13
CA ALA A 121 0.76 -11.58 11.85
C ALA A 121 -0.27 -12.73 11.88
N PRO A 122 -1.50 -12.47 12.37
CA PRO A 122 -2.60 -13.43 12.27
C PRO A 122 -3.10 -13.57 10.83
N GLY A 123 -4.01 -14.52 10.60
CA GLY A 123 -4.75 -14.59 9.33
C GLY A 123 -3.97 -15.12 8.12
N GLY A 124 -2.79 -15.72 8.34
CA GLY A 124 -2.00 -16.33 7.27
C GLY A 124 -1.05 -15.38 6.54
N PHE A 125 -0.98 -14.10 6.94
CA PHE A 125 -0.04 -13.14 6.35
C PHE A 125 1.42 -13.58 6.57
N PRO A 126 2.27 -13.55 5.53
CA PRO A 126 3.66 -13.97 5.63
C PRO A 126 4.52 -12.87 6.27
N GLY A 127 4.72 -12.97 7.58
CA GLY A 127 5.68 -12.14 8.32
C GLY A 127 5.11 -11.52 9.58
N PRO A 128 5.78 -10.50 10.13
CA PRO A 128 5.41 -9.86 11.37
C PRO A 128 4.21 -8.93 11.24
N LEU A 129 3.47 -8.71 12.33
CA LEU A 129 2.28 -7.85 12.39
C LEU A 129 2.54 -6.45 11.85
N ARG A 130 3.70 -5.85 12.19
CA ARG A 130 4.10 -4.52 11.67
C ARG A 130 4.00 -4.41 10.15
N ARG A 131 4.31 -5.49 9.42
CA ARG A 131 4.27 -5.52 7.95
C ARG A 131 2.84 -5.61 7.44
N ALA A 132 2.04 -6.48 8.07
CA ALA A 132 0.63 -6.61 7.73
C ALA A 132 -0.11 -5.28 7.93
N VAL A 133 0.23 -4.54 8.98
CA VAL A 133 -0.38 -3.22 9.25
C VAL A 133 0.17 -2.15 8.31
N LEU A 134 1.48 -2.12 8.03
CA LEU A 134 2.06 -1.17 7.08
C LEU A 134 1.46 -1.30 5.67
N VAL A 135 1.12 -2.53 5.24
CA VAL A 135 0.40 -2.78 3.97
C VAL A 135 -0.90 -2.00 3.91
N LEU A 136 -1.66 -1.85 5.01
CA LEU A 136 -2.92 -1.10 5.00
C LEU A 136 -2.72 0.38 4.67
N TRP A 137 -1.62 0.98 5.17
CA TRP A 137 -1.28 2.36 4.83
C TRP A 137 -0.86 2.48 3.37
N TYR A 138 -0.03 1.54 2.90
CA TYR A 138 0.37 1.45 1.50
C TYR A 138 -0.84 1.32 0.56
N GLU A 139 -1.81 0.44 0.87
CA GLU A 139 -3.03 0.24 0.08
C GLU A 139 -3.87 1.53 -0.01
N LEU A 140 -4.04 2.27 1.10
CA LEU A 140 -4.71 3.58 1.08
C LEU A 140 -3.98 4.59 0.19
N TYR A 141 -2.65 4.67 0.30
CA TYR A 141 -1.87 5.65 -0.43
C TYR A 141 -1.85 5.34 -1.92
N VAL A 142 -1.45 4.12 -2.30
CA VAL A 142 -1.20 3.76 -3.71
C VAL A 142 -2.49 3.76 -4.53
N HIS A 143 -3.59 3.25 -3.97
CA HIS A 143 -4.90 3.28 -4.61
C HIS A 143 -5.56 4.65 -4.52
N GLY A 144 -5.26 5.43 -3.48
CA GLY A 144 -5.61 6.84 -3.45
C GLY A 144 -4.94 7.62 -4.59
N ASP A 145 -3.72 7.26 -4.98
CA ASP A 145 -3.04 7.84 -6.14
C ASP A 145 -3.63 7.33 -7.46
N ASP A 146 -4.06 6.06 -7.55
CA ASP A 146 -4.77 5.54 -8.73
C ASP A 146 -6.06 6.32 -9.02
N ILE A 147 -6.81 6.64 -7.96
CA ILE A 147 -8.04 7.44 -8.05
C ILE A 147 -7.72 8.89 -8.44
N ARG A 148 -6.70 9.50 -7.82
CA ARG A 148 -6.27 10.87 -8.17
C ARG A 148 -5.86 10.96 -9.64
N HIS A 149 -5.07 10.00 -10.12
CA HIS A 149 -4.65 9.93 -11.52
C HIS A 149 -5.87 9.88 -12.48
N ALA A 150 -6.82 8.98 -12.22
CA ALA A 150 -8.04 8.86 -13.03
C ALA A 150 -8.90 10.14 -13.00
N ALA A 151 -8.93 10.84 -11.87
CA ALA A 151 -9.66 12.09 -11.70
C ALA A 151 -8.88 13.34 -12.19
N GLY A 152 -7.65 13.21 -12.69
CA GLY A 152 -6.81 14.34 -13.09
C GLY A 152 -6.34 15.21 -11.91
N LEU A 153 -6.30 14.65 -10.71
CA LEU A 153 -5.85 15.31 -9.49
C LEU A 153 -4.34 15.06 -9.27
N PRO A 154 -3.63 16.00 -8.62
CA PRO A 154 -2.21 15.82 -8.33
C PRO A 154 -1.99 14.70 -7.30
N SER A 155 -0.92 13.94 -7.47
CA SER A 155 -0.47 12.94 -6.51
C SER A 155 -0.14 13.57 -5.16
N ASP A 156 -0.47 12.85 -4.09
CA ASP A 156 -0.12 13.24 -2.74
C ASP A 156 1.38 13.01 -2.47
N ARG A 157 2.06 14.04 -1.95
CA ARG A 157 3.50 14.01 -1.62
C ARG A 157 3.76 13.90 -0.10
N GLY A 158 2.71 13.63 0.69
CA GLY A 158 2.75 13.54 2.14
C GLY A 158 3.37 12.26 2.70
N THR A 159 3.06 11.98 3.97
CA THR A 159 3.68 10.92 4.77
C THR A 159 3.43 9.51 4.22
N GLY A 160 2.33 9.29 3.50
CA GLY A 160 2.01 8.01 2.86
C GLY A 160 2.94 7.64 1.71
N LEU A 161 3.56 8.62 1.04
CA LEU A 161 4.57 8.36 0.01
C LEU A 161 5.78 7.68 0.65
N ARG A 162 6.30 8.29 1.72
CA ARG A 162 7.42 7.74 2.50
C ARG A 162 7.09 6.34 3.04
N ALA A 163 5.93 6.16 3.65
CA ALA A 163 5.51 4.86 4.17
C ALA A 163 5.42 3.78 3.08
N SER A 164 4.93 4.15 1.90
CA SER A 164 4.82 3.26 0.74
C SER A 164 6.20 2.88 0.18
N VAL A 165 7.14 3.82 0.11
CA VAL A 165 8.53 3.53 -0.29
C VAL A 165 9.20 2.57 0.70
N VAL A 166 9.01 2.78 2.01
CA VAL A 166 9.52 1.85 3.04
C VAL A 166 8.92 0.45 2.87
N HIS A 167 7.61 0.35 2.64
CA HIS A 167 6.94 -0.93 2.38
C HIS A 167 7.52 -1.64 1.14
N VAL A 168 7.65 -0.93 0.02
CA VAL A 168 8.19 -1.45 -1.23
C VAL A 168 9.64 -1.90 -1.06
N ALA A 169 10.48 -1.12 -0.39
CA ALA A 169 11.88 -1.48 -0.14
C ALA A 169 12.01 -2.79 0.68
N GLU A 170 11.18 -2.97 1.72
CA GLU A 170 11.15 -4.22 2.49
C GLU A 170 10.65 -5.40 1.65
N THR A 171 9.60 -5.20 0.85
CA THR A 171 9.05 -6.24 -0.02
C THR A 171 10.05 -6.66 -1.10
N LEU A 172 10.75 -5.71 -1.73
CA LEU A 172 11.81 -5.97 -2.71
C LEU A 172 12.93 -6.84 -2.13
N GLY A 173 13.41 -6.49 -0.93
CA GLY A 173 14.47 -7.26 -0.28
C GLY A 173 14.05 -8.70 0.03
N LEU A 174 12.80 -8.89 0.44
CA LEU A 174 12.23 -10.23 0.68
C LEU A 174 12.07 -11.04 -0.60
N TRP A 175 11.83 -10.39 -1.73
CA TRP A 175 11.73 -11.02 -3.03
C TRP A 175 13.09 -11.16 -3.73
N GLY A 176 14.17 -10.89 -3.01
CA GLY A 176 15.54 -11.12 -3.45
C GLY A 176 16.10 -10.04 -4.38
N TRP A 177 15.38 -8.93 -4.60
CA TRP A 177 15.88 -7.79 -5.35
C TRP A 177 16.98 -7.06 -4.56
N GLY A 178 17.95 -6.47 -5.25
CA GLY A 178 19.16 -5.90 -4.67
C GLY A 178 20.30 -6.94 -4.50
N PRO A 179 21.40 -6.59 -3.82
CA PRO A 179 21.56 -5.46 -2.90
C PRO A 179 21.54 -4.08 -3.60
N ALA A 180 20.93 -3.08 -2.95
CA ALA A 180 20.87 -1.71 -3.45
C ALA A 180 20.66 -0.71 -2.30
N THR A 181 21.00 0.56 -2.52
CA THR A 181 20.76 1.67 -1.60
C THR A 181 19.84 2.68 -2.27
N LEU A 182 18.63 2.87 -1.75
CA LEU A 182 17.69 3.85 -2.30
C LEU A 182 17.96 5.23 -1.69
N ARG A 183 18.19 6.25 -2.54
CA ARG A 183 18.27 7.68 -2.18
C ARG A 183 17.24 8.47 -2.98
N LEU A 184 16.02 8.53 -2.46
CA LEU A 184 14.87 9.01 -3.23
C LEU A 184 14.40 10.39 -2.70
N GLY A 185 14.78 11.46 -3.40
CA GLY A 185 14.51 12.84 -2.98
C GLY A 185 15.03 13.13 -1.57
N ASP A 186 14.18 13.72 -0.74
CA ASP A 186 14.50 14.06 0.66
C ASP A 186 14.19 12.92 1.65
N LEU A 187 13.83 11.72 1.15
CA LEU A 187 13.65 10.57 2.02
C LEU A 187 14.99 10.11 2.60
N GLU A 188 14.93 9.52 3.79
CA GLU A 188 16.09 8.86 4.35
C GLU A 188 16.61 7.72 3.45
N GLU A 189 17.90 7.43 3.57
CA GLU A 189 18.53 6.33 2.85
C GLU A 189 17.93 4.98 3.28
N LEU A 190 17.49 4.19 2.30
CA LEU A 190 16.89 2.87 2.55
C LEU A 190 17.76 1.76 1.95
N PRO A 191 18.47 0.99 2.79
CA PRO A 191 19.24 -0.17 2.32
C PRO A 191 18.31 -1.34 2.02
N VAL A 192 18.41 -1.90 0.81
CA VAL A 192 17.75 -3.15 0.42
C VAL A 192 18.79 -4.27 0.41
N ARG A 193 18.52 -5.35 1.17
CA ARG A 193 19.44 -6.48 1.37
C ARG A 193 20.86 -6.10 1.83
N GLY A 194 20.98 -5.04 2.64
CA GLY A 194 22.24 -4.62 3.25
C GLY A 194 22.95 -3.45 2.55
N GLY A 195 22.32 -2.85 1.52
CA GLY A 195 22.92 -1.74 0.78
C GLY A 195 23.82 -2.22 -0.37
N GLY A 196 23.97 -1.40 -1.40
CA GLY A 196 24.67 -1.76 -2.63
C GLY A 196 24.71 -0.60 -3.61
N ASP A 197 24.55 -0.89 -4.91
CA ASP A 197 24.49 0.14 -5.93
C ASP A 197 23.38 1.15 -5.61
N GLU A 198 23.68 2.43 -5.85
CA GLU A 198 22.77 3.51 -5.54
C GLU A 198 21.66 3.60 -6.58
N VAL A 199 20.42 3.72 -6.10
CA VAL A 199 19.24 4.04 -6.90
C VAL A 199 18.71 5.38 -6.41
N SER A 200 18.84 6.39 -7.26
CA SER A 200 18.47 7.78 -6.96
C SER A 200 17.36 8.27 -7.89
N GLY A 201 16.46 9.12 -7.39
CA GLY A 201 15.35 9.65 -8.20
C GLY A 201 14.21 10.25 -7.37
N ASP A 202 13.11 10.60 -8.04
CA ASP A 202 11.89 11.04 -7.36
C ASP A 202 11.21 9.84 -6.64
N PRO A 203 10.81 10.00 -5.36
CA PRO A 203 10.21 8.90 -4.60
C PRO A 203 8.87 8.41 -5.16
N LEU A 204 8.05 9.28 -5.78
CA LEU A 204 6.81 8.84 -6.40
C LEU A 204 7.08 8.09 -7.68
N GLU A 205 7.97 8.59 -8.54
CA GLU A 205 8.35 7.87 -9.77
C GLU A 205 8.88 6.47 -9.44
N PHE A 206 9.75 6.33 -8.43
CA PHE A 206 10.21 5.03 -7.95
C PHE A 206 9.05 4.15 -7.47
N LEU A 207 8.14 4.69 -6.65
CA LEU A 207 7.00 3.93 -6.13
C LEU A 207 6.07 3.46 -7.26
N LEU A 208 5.80 4.31 -8.25
CA LEU A 208 4.97 3.95 -9.39
C LEU A 208 5.65 2.88 -10.26
N ALA A 209 6.96 2.98 -10.48
CA ALA A 209 7.72 1.98 -11.22
C ALA A 209 7.76 0.64 -10.49
N ALA A 210 8.08 0.68 -9.20
CA ALA A 210 8.17 -0.50 -8.34
C ALA A 210 6.83 -1.17 -8.05
N THR A 211 5.72 -0.56 -8.47
CA THR A 211 4.37 -1.13 -8.34
C THR A 211 3.70 -1.33 -9.70
N GLY A 212 4.46 -1.26 -10.80
CA GLY A 212 4.00 -1.59 -12.15
C GLY A 212 3.11 -0.54 -12.82
N ARG A 213 3.04 0.68 -12.28
CA ARG A 213 2.21 1.79 -12.80
C ARG A 213 2.90 2.60 -13.88
N VAL A 214 4.24 2.59 -13.92
CA VAL A 214 5.06 3.21 -14.96
C VAL A 214 6.26 2.33 -15.30
N ASP A 215 6.89 2.61 -16.44
CA ASP A 215 8.11 1.93 -16.88
C ASP A 215 9.28 2.21 -15.92
N PRO A 216 9.99 1.19 -15.39
CA PRO A 216 11.15 1.38 -14.53
C PRO A 216 12.43 1.84 -15.26
N ARG A 217 12.52 1.65 -16.58
CA ARG A 217 13.76 1.91 -17.35
C ARG A 217 14.27 3.36 -17.29
N PRO A 218 13.42 4.41 -17.27
CA PRO A 218 13.87 5.78 -17.07
C PRO A 218 14.61 6.02 -15.75
N LEU A 219 14.39 5.18 -14.73
CA LEU A 219 15.11 5.20 -13.45
C LEU A 219 16.38 4.33 -13.45
N GLY A 220 16.73 3.74 -14.60
CA GLY A 220 17.83 2.77 -14.70
C GLY A 220 17.50 1.41 -14.08
N LEU A 221 16.22 1.10 -13.87
CA LEU A 221 15.75 -0.11 -13.21
C LEU A 221 15.14 -1.08 -14.23
N ASP A 222 15.25 -2.38 -13.95
CA ASP A 222 14.60 -3.44 -14.76
C ASP A 222 13.22 -3.80 -14.19
N GLU A 223 12.49 -4.68 -14.88
CA GLU A 223 11.16 -5.14 -14.46
C GLU A 223 11.15 -5.92 -13.12
N ASN A 224 12.32 -6.37 -12.63
CA ASN A 224 12.43 -7.06 -11.36
C ASN A 224 12.23 -6.12 -10.16
N VAL A 225 12.12 -4.80 -10.36
CA VAL A 225 11.71 -3.87 -9.30
C VAL A 225 10.20 -3.87 -9.05
N ASN A 226 9.38 -4.49 -9.91
CA ASN A 226 7.94 -4.52 -9.70
C ASN A 226 7.56 -5.52 -8.59
N ILE A 227 6.99 -5.04 -7.48
CA ILE A 227 6.47 -5.85 -6.36
C ILE A 227 5.12 -6.52 -6.65
N TYR A 228 4.70 -6.61 -7.90
CA TYR A 228 3.58 -7.44 -8.35
C TYR A 228 3.98 -8.39 -9.48
N ARG A 229 5.29 -8.45 -9.82
CA ARG A 229 5.79 -9.39 -10.82
C ARG A 229 5.47 -10.83 -10.42
N GLN A 230 5.19 -11.67 -11.42
CA GLN A 230 5.18 -13.10 -11.20
C GLN A 230 6.60 -13.56 -10.85
N VAL A 231 6.83 -13.87 -9.58
CA VAL A 231 8.06 -14.53 -9.17
C VAL A 231 7.93 -15.98 -9.62
N SER A 232 8.65 -16.36 -10.68
CA SER A 232 8.77 -17.78 -11.05
C SER A 232 9.29 -18.55 -9.84
N ALA A 233 8.56 -19.60 -9.45
CA ALA A 233 8.90 -20.47 -8.32
C ALA A 233 10.22 -21.22 -8.54
#